data_AF-A0A7Y0WAY0-F1
#
_entry.id   AF-A0A7Y0WAY0-F1
#
_cell.length_a   1.000
_cell.length_b   1.000
_cell.length_c   1.000
_cell.angle_alpha   90.00
_cell.angle_beta   90.00
_cell.angle_gamma   90.00
#
_symmetry.space_group_name_H-M   'P 1'
#
loop_
_entity.id
_entity.type
_entity.pdbx_description
1 polymer ?
#
loop_
_entity_poly.entity_id
_entity_poly.type
_entity_poly.pdbx_seq_one_letter_code
_entity_poly.pdbx_strand_id
1 'polypeptide(L)'
;MEKFIYHVYLDRGKSNKNFTKFHENVDNLNGKTPDYAGINNSCIIAHHADIDTIFDKCTEGFRDDRDDVVVTEVTRKSMEDIYGSHRAYTTLIEKYFLPHGTFPKF
;
A
#
# COMPACT_ATOMS: atom_id res chain seq x y z
N MET A 1 17.18 10.38 2.08
CA MET A 1 15.75 10.65 2.29
C MET A 1 15.17 9.50 3.06
N GLU A 2 14.29 9.79 4.00
CA GLU A 2 13.61 8.79 4.81
C GLU A 2 12.65 7.97 3.91
N LYS A 3 12.58 6.66 4.12
CA LYS A 3 11.63 5.78 3.38
C LYS A 3 10.30 5.84 4.12
N PHE A 4 9.16 5.64 3.50
CA PHE A 4 7.85 5.54 4.17
C PHE A 4 7.18 4.23 3.77
N ILE A 5 6.20 3.78 4.55
CA ILE A 5 5.43 2.56 4.28
C ILE A 5 3.98 2.97 4.06
N TYR A 6 3.39 2.47 2.98
CA TYR A 6 2.04 2.80 2.55
C TYR A 6 1.24 1.52 2.37
N HIS A 7 0.02 1.53 2.88
CA HIS A 7 -1.00 0.57 2.49
C HIS A 7 -1.84 1.20 1.39
N VAL A 8 -1.95 0.48 0.28
CA VAL A 8 -2.74 0.90 -0.89
C VAL A 8 -3.86 -0.10 -1.06
N TYR A 9 -5.06 0.41 -1.26
CA TYR A 9 -6.28 -0.37 -1.45
C TYR A 9 -7.04 0.14 -2.68
N LEU A 10 -7.61 -0.78 -3.46
CA LEU A 10 -8.52 -0.50 -4.57
C LEU A 10 -9.90 -1.09 -4.26
N ASP A 11 -10.94 -0.24 -4.30
CA ASP A 11 -12.30 -0.69 -4.09
C ASP A 11 -12.71 -1.72 -5.15
N ARG A 12 -13.48 -2.75 -4.72
CA ARG A 12 -13.93 -3.89 -5.55
C ARG A 12 -12.83 -4.76 -6.14
N GLY A 13 -11.55 -4.48 -5.90
CA GLY A 13 -10.41 -5.32 -6.29
C GLY A 13 -10.44 -5.73 -7.76
N LYS A 14 -10.30 -7.03 -8.04
CA LYS A 14 -10.38 -7.62 -9.40
C LYS A 14 -11.64 -7.29 -10.19
N SER A 15 -12.74 -6.96 -9.51
CA SER A 15 -14.00 -6.56 -10.17
C SER A 15 -14.02 -5.08 -10.54
N ASN A 16 -13.02 -4.29 -10.12
CA ASN A 16 -12.87 -2.91 -10.53
C ASN A 16 -12.36 -2.84 -11.98
N LYS A 17 -12.95 -1.96 -12.79
CA LYS A 17 -12.52 -1.73 -14.19
C LYS A 17 -11.06 -1.29 -14.31
N ASN A 18 -10.51 -0.64 -13.28
CA ASN A 18 -9.14 -0.14 -13.23
C ASN A 18 -8.15 -1.18 -12.66
N PHE A 19 -8.59 -2.40 -12.30
CA PHE A 19 -7.75 -3.38 -11.61
C PHE A 19 -6.46 -3.71 -12.35
N THR A 20 -6.51 -3.95 -13.67
CA THR A 20 -5.30 -4.26 -14.45
C THR A 20 -4.28 -3.14 -14.36
N LYS A 21 -4.72 -1.89 -14.51
CA LYS A 21 -3.83 -0.73 -14.47
C LYS A 21 -3.29 -0.49 -13.07
N PHE A 22 -4.15 -0.60 -12.07
CA PHE A 22 -3.77 -0.59 -10.67
C PHE A 22 -2.65 -1.60 -10.38
N HIS A 23 -2.86 -2.87 -10.78
CA HIS A 23 -1.91 -3.95 -10.55
C HIS A 23 -0.55 -3.64 -11.20
N GLU A 24 -0.51 -3.18 -12.46
CA GLU A 24 0.73 -2.76 -13.11
C GLU A 24 1.44 -1.63 -12.35
N ASN A 25 0.70 -0.61 -11.94
CA ASN A 25 1.26 0.55 -11.25
C ASN A 25 1.87 0.17 -9.90
N VAL A 26 1.17 -0.64 -9.09
CA VAL A 26 1.68 -1.06 -7.78
C VAL A 26 2.80 -2.09 -7.89
N ASP A 27 2.82 -2.92 -8.94
CA ASP A 27 3.92 -3.85 -9.21
C ASP A 27 5.21 -3.09 -9.59
N ASN A 28 5.10 -2.03 -10.40
CA ASN A 28 6.20 -1.11 -10.70
C ASN A 28 6.75 -0.39 -9.45
N LEU A 29 5.93 -0.24 -8.42
CA LEU A 29 6.31 0.29 -7.11
C LEU A 29 6.82 -0.77 -6.15
N ASN A 30 7.02 -2.01 -6.62
CA ASN A 30 7.40 -3.17 -5.81
C ASN A 30 6.42 -3.47 -4.67
N GLY A 31 5.12 -3.26 -4.91
CA GLY A 31 4.05 -3.59 -3.98
C GLY A 31 4.11 -5.05 -3.54
N LYS A 32 3.88 -5.30 -2.24
CA LYS A 32 3.84 -6.64 -1.66
C LYS A 32 2.51 -6.91 -0.98
N THR A 33 2.05 -8.14 -1.10
CA THR A 33 0.84 -8.67 -0.46
C THR A 33 1.26 -9.68 0.62
N PRO A 34 0.49 -9.82 1.71
CA PRO A 34 0.76 -10.83 2.74
C PRO A 34 0.45 -12.25 2.25
N ASP A 35 -0.39 -12.39 1.21
CA ASP A 35 -0.90 -13.67 0.75
C ASP A 35 -0.20 -14.16 -0.52
N TYR A 36 0.00 -15.48 -0.60
CA TYR A 36 0.48 -16.16 -1.81
C TYR A 36 -0.45 -16.00 -3.04
N ALA A 37 -1.65 -15.46 -2.83
CA ALA A 37 -2.64 -15.20 -3.89
C ALA A 37 -2.33 -13.97 -4.76
N GLY A 38 -1.27 -13.21 -4.44
CA GLY A 38 -0.90 -12.00 -5.19
C GLY A 38 -1.71 -10.76 -4.78
N ILE A 39 -1.55 -9.66 -5.52
CA ILE A 39 -2.25 -8.40 -5.28
C ILE A 39 -3.69 -8.53 -5.81
N ASN A 40 -4.67 -8.58 -4.91
CA ASN A 40 -6.08 -8.76 -5.27
C ASN A 40 -6.87 -7.44 -5.19
N ASN A 41 -6.71 -6.73 -4.09
CA ASN A 41 -7.31 -5.42 -3.86
C ASN A 41 -6.44 -4.53 -2.98
N SER A 42 -5.34 -5.03 -2.43
CA SER A 42 -4.46 -4.27 -1.57
C SER A 42 -3.00 -4.73 -1.67
N CYS A 43 -2.10 -3.82 -1.31
CA CYS A 43 -0.69 -4.10 -1.16
C CYS A 43 -0.01 -3.10 -0.21
N ILE A 44 1.17 -3.48 0.27
CA ILE A 44 2.10 -2.63 1.00
C ILE A 44 3.21 -2.18 0.06
N ILE A 45 3.46 -0.87 0.02
CA ILE A 45 4.52 -0.23 -0.76
C ILE A 45 5.44 0.47 0.22
N ALA A 46 6.74 0.43 -0.03
CA ALA A 46 7.67 1.26 0.73
C ALA A 46 8.54 2.11 -0.19
N HIS A 47 8.46 3.42 -0.04
CA HIS A 47 9.00 4.39 -1.00
C HIS A 47 9.44 5.69 -0.31
N HIS A 48 10.33 6.47 -0.93
CA HIS A 48 10.84 7.74 -0.39
C HIS A 48 9.99 8.97 -0.71
N ALA A 49 8.90 8.79 -1.45
CA ALA A 49 8.03 9.88 -1.86
C ALA A 49 6.89 10.03 -0.85
N ASP A 50 6.29 11.20 -0.77
CA ASP A 50 5.10 11.46 0.04
C ASP A 50 3.86 10.71 -0.47
N ILE A 51 2.80 10.76 0.35
CA ILE A 51 1.56 10.02 0.12
C ILE A 51 0.83 10.44 -1.17
N ASP A 52 0.83 11.73 -1.49
CA ASP A 52 0.16 12.27 -2.68
C ASP A 52 0.86 11.79 -3.95
N THR A 53 2.19 11.80 -3.94
CA THR A 53 3.00 11.25 -5.03
C THR A 53 2.75 9.75 -5.22
N ILE A 54 2.61 8.99 -4.12
CA ILE A 54 2.29 7.56 -4.21
C ILE A 54 0.88 7.34 -4.74
N PHE A 55 -0.09 8.14 -4.30
CA PHE A 55 -1.44 8.11 -4.84
C PHE A 55 -1.47 8.39 -6.35
N ASP A 56 -0.76 9.43 -6.80
CA ASP A 56 -0.64 9.77 -8.21
C ASP A 56 -0.03 8.63 -9.03
N LYS A 57 1.04 7.98 -8.54
CA LYS A 57 1.65 6.84 -9.20
C LYS A 57 0.74 5.61 -9.23
N CYS A 58 0.03 5.32 -8.15
CA CYS A 58 -0.91 4.19 -8.10
C CYS A 58 -2.10 4.39 -9.05
N THR A 59 -2.52 5.64 -9.26
CA THR A 59 -3.67 6.00 -10.10
C THR A 59 -3.28 6.45 -11.51
N GLU A 60 -2.01 6.30 -11.90
CA GLU A 60 -1.53 6.72 -13.22
C GLU A 60 -2.27 5.98 -14.34
N GLY A 61 -2.84 6.74 -15.28
CA GLY A 61 -3.60 6.20 -16.41
C GLY A 61 -5.04 5.80 -16.07
N PHE A 62 -5.53 6.09 -14.87
CA PHE A 62 -6.96 5.97 -14.56
C PHE A 62 -7.71 7.05 -15.35
N ARG A 63 -8.78 6.65 -16.04
CA ARG A 63 -9.60 7.58 -16.84
C ARG A 63 -10.57 8.35 -15.96
N ASP A 64 -11.29 7.61 -15.11
CA ASP A 64 -12.26 8.07 -14.12
C ASP A 64 -12.12 7.17 -12.87
N ASP A 65 -12.64 7.62 -11.72
CA ASP A 65 -12.69 6.86 -10.45
C ASP A 65 -11.35 6.66 -9.75
N ARG A 66 -10.52 7.71 -9.67
CA ARG A 66 -9.32 7.73 -8.82
C ARG A 66 -9.66 7.56 -7.34
N ASP A 67 -10.87 7.98 -6.94
CA ASP A 67 -11.39 7.91 -5.58
C ASP A 67 -11.63 6.46 -5.11
N ASP A 68 -11.63 5.48 -6.03
CA ASP A 68 -11.66 4.06 -5.69
C ASP A 68 -10.34 3.59 -5.05
N VAL A 69 -9.26 4.36 -5.19
CA VAL A 69 -7.97 4.06 -4.57
C VAL A 69 -7.83 4.82 -3.27
N VAL A 70 -7.43 4.10 -2.22
CA VAL A 70 -7.09 4.68 -0.93
C VAL A 70 -5.63 4.37 -0.65
N VAL A 71 -4.85 5.42 -0.36
CA VAL A 71 -3.47 5.29 0.12
C VAL A 71 -3.42 5.78 1.56
N THR A 72 -2.94 4.95 2.47
CA THR A 72 -2.74 5.29 3.87
C THR A 72 -1.30 5.05 4.29
N GLU A 73 -0.70 6.03 4.97
CA GLU A 73 0.61 5.84 5.58
C GLU A 73 0.50 4.86 6.76
N VAL A 74 1.38 3.86 6.76
CA VAL A 74 1.52 2.91 7.86
C VAL A 74 2.47 3.51 8.88
N THR A 75 1.90 3.91 10.02
CA THR A 75 2.64 4.38 11.19
C THR A 75 2.66 3.33 12.29
N ARG A 76 3.58 3.46 13.26
CA ARG A 76 3.59 2.60 14.46
C ARG A 76 2.22 2.55 15.15
N LYS A 77 1.60 3.72 15.35
CA LYS A 77 0.26 3.85 15.94
C LYS A 77 -0.79 3.05 15.15
N SER A 78 -0.74 3.09 13.82
CA SER A 78 -1.70 2.36 12.98
C SER A 78 -1.51 0.84 13.01
N MET A 79 -0.32 0.34 13.36
CA MET A 79 -0.08 -1.10 13.56
C MET A 79 -0.45 -1.59 14.96
N GLU A 80 -0.37 -0.72 15.97
CA GLU A 80 -0.74 -1.02 17.36
C GLU A 80 -2.27 -1.00 17.59
N ASP A 81 -3.03 -0.41 16.66
CA ASP A 81 -4.49 -0.42 16.72
C ASP A 81 -5.04 -1.82 16.46
N ILE A 82 -5.63 -2.41 17.50
CA ILE A 82 -6.19 -3.77 17.48
C ILE A 82 -7.37 -3.91 16.51
N TYR A 83 -8.03 -2.81 16.14
CA TYR A 83 -9.12 -2.76 15.17
C TYR A 83 -8.68 -2.13 13.83
N GLY A 84 -7.41 -1.75 13.70
CA GLY A 84 -6.87 -1.09 12.52
C GLY A 84 -6.76 -2.02 11.31
N SER A 85 -7.04 -1.48 10.12
CA SER A 85 -6.92 -2.19 8.84
C SER A 85 -5.49 -2.66 8.53
N HIS A 86 -4.48 -2.03 9.15
CA HIS A 86 -3.08 -2.38 8.94
C HIS A 86 -2.63 -3.64 9.71
N ARG A 87 -3.39 -4.11 10.70
CA ARG A 87 -3.03 -5.26 11.54
C ARG A 87 -2.83 -6.56 10.76
N ALA A 88 -3.62 -6.75 9.69
CA ALA A 88 -3.48 -7.91 8.81
C ALA A 88 -2.11 -7.96 8.10
N TYR A 89 -1.45 -6.82 7.95
CA TYR A 89 -0.17 -6.68 7.26
C TYR A 89 1.03 -6.60 8.22
N THR A 90 0.81 -6.59 9.55
CA THR A 90 1.88 -6.42 10.55
C THR A 90 3.05 -7.36 10.33
N THR A 91 2.78 -8.66 10.16
CA THR A 91 3.83 -9.67 9.90
C THR A 91 4.63 -9.39 8.63
N LEU A 92 3.96 -8.95 7.55
CA LEU A 92 4.61 -8.60 6.29
C LEU A 92 5.48 -7.35 6.49
N ILE A 93 4.94 -6.32 7.12
CA ILE A 93 5.61 -5.05 7.37
C ILE A 93 6.85 -5.26 8.25
N GLU A 94 6.72 -5.96 9.38
CA GLU A 94 7.82 -6.24 10.29
C GLU A 94 8.93 -7.08 9.64
N LYS A 95 8.59 -8.10 8.86
CA LYS A 95 9.60 -9.00 8.29
C LYS A 95 10.29 -8.46 7.04
N TYR A 96 9.56 -7.74 6.18
CA TYR A 96 10.05 -7.38 4.84
C TYR A 96 10.35 -5.89 4.68
N PHE A 97 9.72 -5.03 5.48
CA PHE A 97 9.84 -3.58 5.34
C PHE A 97 10.47 -2.92 6.56
N LEU A 98 10.45 -3.58 7.72
CA LEU A 98 11.05 -3.14 8.97
C LEU A 98 11.85 -4.25 9.69
N PRO A 99 12.83 -4.91 9.02
CA PRO A 99 13.57 -6.01 9.63
C PRO A 99 14.34 -5.63 10.91
N HIS A 100 14.50 -4.32 11.19
CA HIS A 100 15.09 -3.77 12.42
C HIS A 100 14.14 -2.86 13.22
N GLY A 101 12.82 -2.92 12.97
CA GLY A 101 11.80 -2.22 13.76
C GLY A 101 11.80 -0.69 13.67
N THR A 102 12.58 -0.10 12.76
CA THR A 102 12.74 1.35 12.67
C THR A 102 11.71 1.93 11.72
N PHE A 103 10.57 2.33 12.28
CA PHE A 103 9.64 3.18 11.55
C PHE A 103 10.33 4.51 11.22
N PRO A 104 10.18 4.97 9.98
CA PRO A 104 10.54 6.32 9.63
C PRO A 104 9.57 7.28 10.30
N LYS A 105 10.11 8.24 11.03
CA LYS A 105 9.46 9.18 11.97
C LYS A 105 9.04 8.62 13.33
N PHE A 106 9.63 9.23 14.35
CA PHE A 106 9.18 9.29 15.74
C PHE A 106 8.22 10.46 15.93
#